data_AF-A0A378C836-F1
#
_entry.id   AF-A0A378C836-F1
#
_cell.length_a   1.000
_cell.length_b   1.000
_cell.length_c   1.000
_cell.angle_alpha   90.00
_cell.angle_beta   90.00
_cell.angle_gamma   90.00
#
_symmetry.space_group_name_H-M   'P 1'
#
loop_
_entity.id
_entity.type
_entity.pdbx_description
1 polymer ?
#
loop_
_entity_poly.entity_id
_entity_poly.type
_entity_poly.pdbx_seq_one_letter_code
_entity_poly.pdbx_strand_id
1 'polypeptide(L)'
;MLVVKSKLKKKRPRPSIQITSVSDFVRHVVKWRLDGHPPTTFRGQRHYGWYSVPKLLRDDNDILSSENFAVRDIVSLHPSEFESDKTMFDRLVRMQHFGLPTRLLDVTTNPLVALWFATETSNDNEESHGAVQAFLVPKDRQRYYDSDRVSCMANIANLTKKTKRGNSLLCHDGFICHRI
;
A
#
# COMPACT_ATOMS: atom_id res chain seq x y z
N MET A 1 -1.07 -21.10 14.52
CA MET A 1 -2.37 -21.22 13.80
C MET A 1 -3.27 -20.10 14.33
N LEU A 2 -3.94 -19.34 13.44
CA LEU A 2 -5.04 -18.38 13.72
C LEU A 2 -4.73 -17.09 14.52
N VAL A 3 -4.16 -16.04 13.90
CA VAL A 3 -4.40 -14.64 14.37
C VAL A 3 -4.64 -13.64 13.22
N VAL A 4 -4.13 -13.88 12.00
CA VAL A 4 -4.29 -12.90 10.90
C VAL A 4 -5.48 -13.20 9.96
N LYS A 5 -5.96 -14.45 9.90
CA LYS A 5 -6.95 -14.88 8.89
C LYS A 5 -8.41 -14.45 9.15
N SER A 6 -8.72 -13.71 10.22
CA SER A 6 -10.11 -13.42 10.62
C SER A 6 -10.48 -11.93 10.65
N LYS A 7 -9.58 -11.01 10.32
CA LYS A 7 -9.83 -9.57 10.52
C LYS A 7 -10.34 -8.79 9.30
N LEU A 8 -10.36 -9.34 8.08
CA LEU A 8 -10.65 -8.56 6.87
C LEU A 8 -12.03 -8.79 6.22
N LYS A 9 -12.88 -9.70 6.76
CA LYS A 9 -14.31 -9.79 6.34
C LYS A 9 -15.19 -8.63 6.81
N LYS A 10 -14.72 -7.79 7.73
CA LYS A 10 -15.50 -6.66 8.26
C LYS A 10 -15.23 -5.42 7.44
N LYS A 11 -16.13 -5.01 6.53
CA LYS A 11 -16.03 -3.71 5.84
C LYS A 11 -15.77 -2.59 6.86
N ARG A 12 -14.91 -1.62 6.53
CA ARG A 12 -14.66 -0.48 7.44
C ARG A 12 -15.96 0.28 7.72
N PRO A 13 -16.15 0.76 8.96
CA PRO A 13 -17.29 1.61 9.27
C PRO A 13 -17.23 2.88 8.41
N ARG A 14 -18.41 3.41 8.08
CA ARG A 14 -18.52 4.68 7.34
C ARG A 14 -17.86 5.79 8.16
N PRO A 15 -16.98 6.62 7.57
CA PRO A 15 -16.40 7.76 8.27
C PRO A 15 -17.50 8.71 8.75
N SER A 16 -17.31 9.31 9.93
CA SER A 16 -18.23 10.31 10.48
C SER A 16 -18.13 11.65 9.75
N ILE A 17 -16.97 11.95 9.16
CA ILE A 17 -16.71 13.19 8.44
C ILE A 17 -16.96 12.95 6.96
N GLN A 18 -17.92 13.68 6.42
CA GLN A 18 -18.22 13.69 5.00
C GLN A 18 -17.72 15.00 4.40
N ILE A 19 -16.96 14.88 3.31
CA ILE A 19 -16.40 15.99 2.56
C ILE A 19 -17.19 16.11 1.27
N THR A 20 -17.74 17.30 0.98
CA THR A 20 -18.59 17.55 -0.19
C THR A 20 -17.94 18.44 -1.25
N SER A 21 -16.82 19.10 -0.91
CA SER A 21 -16.09 19.97 -1.83
C SER A 21 -14.59 19.99 -1.54
N VAL A 22 -13.80 20.40 -2.53
CA VAL A 22 -12.34 20.58 -2.37
C VAL A 22 -12.04 21.60 -1.27
N SER A 23 -12.78 22.71 -1.22
CA SER A 23 -12.61 23.72 -0.17
C SER A 23 -12.87 23.16 1.23
N ASP A 24 -13.86 22.29 1.36
CA ASP A 24 -14.16 21.61 2.62
C ASP A 24 -13.05 20.63 3.03
N PHE A 25 -12.54 19.87 2.06
CA PHE A 25 -11.38 19.00 2.25
C PHE A 25 -10.16 19.78 2.75
N VAL A 26 -9.84 20.90 2.10
CA VAL A 26 -8.67 21.72 2.47
C VAL A 26 -8.80 22.25 3.90
N ARG A 27 -9.99 22.76 4.28
CA ARG A 27 -10.24 23.19 5.67
C ARG A 27 -10.06 22.07 6.68
N HIS A 28 -10.49 20.85 6.32
CA HIS A 28 -10.37 19.69 7.18
C HIS A 28 -8.91 19.23 7.31
N VAL A 29 -8.20 19.03 6.19
CA VAL A 29 -6.87 18.43 6.18
C VAL A 29 -5.81 19.29 6.87
N VAL A 30 -5.92 20.62 6.80
CA VAL A 30 -5.02 21.55 7.50
C VAL A 30 -5.13 21.41 9.02
N LYS A 31 -6.34 21.11 9.53
CA LYS A 31 -6.62 20.92 10.96
C LYS A 31 -6.50 19.47 11.41
N TRP A 32 -6.35 18.53 10.49
CA TRP A 32 -6.29 17.11 10.82
C TRP A 32 -5.07 16.82 11.69
N ARG A 33 -5.30 16.22 12.86
CA ARG A 33 -4.26 15.70 13.75
C ARG A 33 -4.48 14.21 14.03
N LEU A 34 -3.38 13.47 14.05
CA LEU A 34 -3.29 12.09 14.51
C LEU A 34 -2.32 12.11 15.69
N ASP A 35 -2.77 11.68 16.87
CA ASP A 35 -1.99 11.73 18.11
C ASP A 35 -1.34 13.11 18.38
N GLY A 36 -2.07 14.19 18.09
CA GLY A 36 -1.60 15.57 18.26
C GLY A 36 -0.69 16.10 17.13
N HIS A 37 -0.30 15.27 16.18
CA HIS A 37 0.61 15.63 15.08
C HIS A 37 -0.10 15.71 13.73
N PRO A 38 0.36 16.57 12.80
CA PRO A 38 -0.14 16.53 11.44
C PRO A 38 0.21 15.20 10.77
N PRO A 39 -0.68 14.62 9.95
CA PRO A 39 -0.36 13.42 9.19
C PRO A 39 0.86 13.62 8.28
N THR A 40 1.62 12.55 8.10
CA THR A 40 2.82 12.54 7.25
C THR A 40 2.47 12.18 5.81
N THR A 41 1.56 11.23 5.62
CA THR A 41 1.16 10.74 4.31
C THR A 41 -0.33 10.43 4.27
N PHE A 42 -0.86 10.32 3.06
CA PHE A 42 -2.26 10.15 2.74
C PHE A 42 -2.43 9.07 1.67
N ARG A 43 -3.60 8.43 1.66
CA ARG A 43 -3.99 7.49 0.61
C ARG A 43 -5.45 7.69 0.25
N GLY A 44 -5.68 7.96 -1.03
CA GLY A 44 -7.02 7.96 -1.62
C GLY A 44 -7.47 6.55 -1.96
N GLN A 45 -8.76 6.27 -1.74
CA GLN A 45 -9.40 5.05 -2.19
C GLN A 45 -10.81 5.38 -2.67
N ARG A 46 -11.23 4.78 -3.78
CA ARG A 46 -12.55 5.02 -4.39
C ARG A 46 -13.72 4.52 -3.56
N HIS A 47 -13.48 3.59 -2.63
CA HIS A 47 -14.52 3.05 -1.76
C HIS A 47 -14.08 3.07 -0.29
N TYR A 48 -14.84 3.77 0.56
CA TYR A 48 -14.53 3.98 1.99
C TYR A 48 -14.37 2.70 2.80
N GLY A 49 -15.07 1.63 2.42
CA GLY A 49 -15.08 0.35 3.13
C GLY A 49 -13.79 -0.48 2.96
N TRP A 50 -12.89 -0.08 2.06
CA TRP A 50 -11.63 -0.79 1.81
C TRP A 50 -10.56 -0.46 2.85
N TYR A 51 -9.84 -1.48 3.30
CA TYR A 51 -8.67 -1.31 4.16
C TYR A 51 -7.43 -0.96 3.35
N SER A 52 -6.57 -0.15 3.95
CA SER A 52 -5.22 0.12 3.44
C SER A 52 -4.29 -1.07 3.71
N VAL A 53 -4.49 -2.13 2.94
CA VAL A 53 -3.66 -3.34 2.95
C VAL A 53 -3.02 -3.49 1.56
N PRO A 54 -1.69 -3.77 1.48
CA PRO A 54 -1.05 -4.08 0.21
C PRO A 54 -1.79 -5.17 -0.55
N LYS A 55 -1.79 -5.09 -1.88
CA LYS A 55 -2.58 -6.01 -2.73
C LYS A 55 -2.21 -7.48 -2.51
N LEU A 56 -0.93 -7.77 -2.19
CA LEU A 56 -0.48 -9.14 -1.89
C LEU A 56 -1.05 -9.70 -0.57
N LEU A 57 -1.30 -8.83 0.42
CA LEU A 57 -1.71 -9.23 1.77
C LEU A 57 -3.24 -9.26 1.95
N ARG A 58 -4.00 -9.09 0.86
CA ARG A 58 -5.47 -9.18 0.88
C ARG A 58 -5.89 -10.66 0.87
N ASP A 59 -7.05 -10.95 1.47
CA ASP A 59 -7.55 -12.31 1.66
C ASP A 59 -7.91 -13.03 0.35
N ASP A 60 -8.13 -12.28 -0.73
CA ASP A 60 -8.47 -12.77 -2.07
C ASP A 60 -7.23 -13.17 -2.90
N ASN A 61 -6.04 -13.19 -2.28
CA ASN A 61 -4.79 -13.35 -3.00
C ASN A 61 -3.99 -14.59 -2.58
N ASP A 62 -3.99 -15.62 -3.43
CA ASP A 62 -3.24 -16.86 -3.22
C ASP A 62 -1.72 -16.72 -3.52
N ILE A 63 -1.32 -15.61 -4.16
CA ILE A 63 0.07 -15.34 -4.59
C ILE A 63 0.99 -15.15 -3.39
N LEU A 64 0.50 -14.78 -2.21
CA LEU A 64 1.34 -14.60 -1.01
C LEU A 64 2.23 -15.84 -0.72
N SER A 65 1.72 -17.03 -1.03
CA SER A 65 2.44 -18.28 -0.82
C SER A 65 3.51 -18.60 -1.86
N SER A 66 3.39 -18.03 -3.06
CA SER A 66 4.23 -18.25 -4.23
C SER A 66 4.86 -16.95 -4.77
N GLU A 67 4.87 -15.87 -3.98
CA GLU A 67 5.36 -14.55 -4.36
C GLU A 67 6.75 -14.59 -5.00
N ASN A 68 7.66 -15.42 -4.47
CA ASN A 68 9.01 -15.58 -5.00
C ASN A 68 9.04 -16.16 -6.42
N PHE A 69 8.05 -16.99 -6.78
CA PHE A 69 7.89 -17.50 -8.15
C PHE A 69 7.28 -16.42 -9.04
N ALA A 70 6.22 -15.74 -8.59
CA ALA A 70 5.61 -14.67 -9.37
C ALA A 70 6.58 -13.52 -9.69
N VAL A 71 7.48 -13.19 -8.76
CA VAL A 71 8.59 -12.24 -8.98
C VAL A 71 9.56 -12.73 -10.07
N ARG A 72 9.86 -14.03 -10.12
CA ARG A 72 10.74 -14.60 -11.15
C ARG A 72 10.06 -14.68 -12.50
N ASP A 73 8.78 -15.04 -12.51
CA ASP A 73 8.00 -15.20 -13.74
C ASP A 73 7.92 -13.87 -14.48
N ILE A 74 7.58 -12.78 -13.80
CA ILE A 74 7.45 -11.47 -14.43
C ILE A 74 8.79 -10.91 -14.94
N VAL A 75 9.88 -11.14 -14.21
CA VAL A 75 11.24 -10.75 -14.65
C VAL A 75 11.67 -11.58 -15.86
N SER A 76 11.28 -12.87 -15.91
CA SER A 76 11.59 -13.74 -17.03
C SER A 76 10.78 -13.40 -18.29
N LEU A 77 9.55 -12.91 -18.13
CA LEU A 77 8.69 -12.47 -19.23
C LEU A 77 9.14 -11.11 -19.81
N HIS A 78 9.69 -10.21 -18.99
CA HIS A 78 10.05 -8.86 -19.41
C HIS A 78 11.47 -8.45 -18.96
N PRO A 79 12.53 -9.21 -19.29
CA PRO A 79 13.86 -9.01 -18.72
C PRO A 79 14.45 -7.62 -19.00
N SER A 80 14.22 -7.06 -20.19
CA SER A 80 14.69 -5.73 -20.58
C SER A 80 14.10 -4.61 -19.71
N GLU A 81 12.85 -4.76 -19.26
CA GLU A 81 12.17 -3.77 -18.43
C GLU A 81 12.80 -3.67 -17.03
N PHE A 82 13.40 -4.77 -16.54
CA PHE A 82 14.03 -4.84 -15.22
C PHE A 82 15.55 -4.65 -15.24
N GLU A 83 16.16 -4.42 -16.40
CA GLU A 83 17.62 -4.33 -16.55
C GLU A 83 18.21 -3.13 -15.79
N SER A 84 17.48 -2.01 -15.78
CA SER A 84 17.87 -0.79 -15.07
C SER A 84 17.56 -0.79 -13.57
N ASP A 85 16.80 -1.77 -13.08
CA ASP A 85 16.35 -1.82 -11.70
C ASP A 85 17.46 -2.36 -10.78
N LYS A 86 18.11 -1.45 -10.04
CA LYS A 86 19.28 -1.75 -9.20
C LYS A 86 18.92 -2.52 -7.93
N THR A 87 17.75 -2.24 -7.35
CA THR A 87 17.32 -2.84 -6.09
C THR A 87 16.08 -3.69 -6.25
N MET A 88 15.84 -4.60 -5.31
CA MET A 88 14.58 -5.34 -5.27
C MET A 88 13.38 -4.41 -5.05
N PHE A 89 13.58 -3.26 -4.39
CA PHE A 89 12.54 -2.26 -4.22
C PHE A 89 12.10 -1.66 -5.56
N ASP A 90 13.06 -1.26 -6.41
CA ASP A 90 12.77 -0.74 -7.76
C ASP A 90 11.96 -1.76 -8.58
N ARG A 91 12.37 -3.03 -8.51
CA ARG A 91 11.66 -4.13 -9.16
C ARG A 91 10.23 -4.27 -8.65
N LEU A 92 10.01 -4.20 -7.33
CA LEU A 92 8.66 -4.27 -6.75
C LEU A 92 7.78 -3.08 -7.18
N VAL A 93 8.34 -1.87 -7.28
CA VAL A 93 7.61 -0.71 -7.78
C VAL A 93 7.19 -0.96 -9.24
N ARG A 94 8.14 -1.38 -10.09
CA ARG A 94 7.87 -1.71 -11.50
C ARG A 94 6.85 -2.84 -11.67
N MET A 95 6.95 -3.88 -10.86
CA MET A 95 6.00 -5.01 -10.85
C MET A 95 4.55 -4.57 -10.61
N GLN A 96 4.33 -3.52 -9.81
CA GLN A 96 2.97 -2.97 -9.64
C GLN A 96 2.41 -2.38 -10.94
N HIS A 97 3.26 -1.84 -11.84
CA HIS A 97 2.84 -1.35 -13.17
C HIS A 97 2.40 -2.49 -14.09
N PHE A 98 3.03 -3.67 -13.95
CA PHE A 98 2.59 -4.90 -14.62
C PHE A 98 1.42 -5.60 -13.91
N GLY A 99 0.83 -4.98 -12.88
CA GLY A 99 -0.35 -5.48 -12.18
C GLY A 99 -0.07 -6.55 -11.13
N LEU A 100 1.19 -6.96 -10.93
CA LEU A 100 1.56 -7.95 -9.94
C LEU A 100 1.26 -7.41 -8.53
N PRO A 101 0.49 -8.15 -7.72
CA PRO A 101 0.27 -7.78 -6.32
C PRO A 101 1.58 -7.82 -5.54
N THR A 102 1.97 -6.70 -4.94
CA THR A 102 3.18 -6.60 -4.12
C THR A 102 2.87 -6.26 -2.66
N ARG A 103 3.92 -6.28 -1.82
CA ARG A 103 3.91 -5.86 -0.41
C ARG A 103 3.88 -4.35 -0.23
N LEU A 104 4.02 -3.59 -1.31
CA LEU A 104 4.06 -2.13 -1.26
C LEU A 104 2.64 -1.58 -1.09
N LEU A 105 2.51 -0.61 -0.20
CA LEU A 105 1.30 0.17 -0.03
C LEU A 105 1.57 1.59 -0.52
N ASP A 106 1.01 1.95 -1.67
CA ASP A 106 1.15 3.31 -2.21
C ASP A 106 0.48 4.36 -1.32
N VAL A 107 1.21 5.42 -1.01
CA VAL A 107 0.73 6.63 -0.34
C VAL A 107 1.36 7.87 -0.96
N THR A 108 0.78 9.03 -0.70
CA THR A 108 1.29 10.33 -1.14
C THR A 108 1.48 11.27 0.06
N THR A 109 2.46 12.17 0.01
CA THR A 109 2.61 13.27 0.98
C THR A 109 1.64 14.42 0.67
N ASN A 110 1.10 14.47 -0.56
CA ASN A 110 0.16 15.49 -0.99
C ASN A 110 -1.29 15.03 -0.76
N PRO A 111 -2.04 15.66 0.17
CA PRO A 111 -3.40 15.26 0.45
C PRO A 111 -4.36 15.47 -0.73
N LEU A 112 -4.06 16.40 -1.65
CA LEU A 112 -4.89 16.61 -2.85
C LEU A 112 -4.74 15.49 -3.87
N VAL A 113 -3.54 14.90 -3.98
CA VAL A 113 -3.34 13.70 -4.81
C VAL A 113 -4.13 12.53 -4.22
N ALA A 114 -4.15 12.38 -2.90
CA ALA A 114 -4.99 11.38 -2.25
C ALA A 114 -6.49 11.66 -2.46
N LEU A 115 -6.92 12.93 -2.43
CA LEU A 115 -8.31 13.29 -2.74
C LEU A 115 -8.66 12.89 -4.18
N TRP A 116 -7.79 13.19 -5.14
CA TRP A 116 -7.99 12.84 -6.55
C TRP A 116 -8.24 11.34 -6.74
N PHE A 117 -7.40 10.48 -6.15
CA PHE A 117 -7.60 9.02 -6.18
C PHE A 117 -8.88 8.55 -5.47
N ALA A 118 -9.36 9.30 -4.47
CA ALA A 118 -10.61 8.98 -3.79
C ALA A 118 -11.84 9.34 -4.62
N THR A 119 -11.74 10.35 -5.49
CA THR A 119 -12.84 10.85 -6.34
C THR A 119 -12.76 10.37 -7.79
N GLU A 120 -11.74 9.59 -8.13
CA GLU A 120 -11.54 9.07 -9.48
C GLU A 120 -12.69 8.14 -9.87
N THR A 121 -13.36 8.45 -10.98
CA THR A 121 -14.50 7.68 -11.50
C THR A 121 -14.04 6.35 -12.08
N SER A 122 -14.73 5.25 -11.74
CA SER A 122 -14.63 3.98 -12.48
C SER A 122 -15.56 4.00 -13.70
N ASN A 123 -15.20 3.22 -14.72
CA ASN A 123 -16.12 2.89 -15.82
C ASN A 123 -17.26 1.96 -15.36
N ASP A 124 -17.16 1.42 -14.14
CA ASP A 124 -18.19 0.64 -13.51
C ASP A 124 -19.27 1.59 -12.97
N ASN A 125 -20.52 1.38 -13.40
CA ASN A 125 -21.71 2.17 -13.05
C ASN A 125 -22.12 2.12 -11.56
N GLU A 126 -21.22 1.71 -10.67
CA GLU A 126 -21.44 1.72 -9.22
C GLU A 126 -20.92 3.02 -8.62
N GLU A 127 -21.83 3.98 -8.44
CA GLU A 127 -21.55 5.18 -7.66
C GLU A 127 -21.20 4.77 -6.21
N SER A 128 -19.97 5.04 -5.80
CA SER A 128 -19.50 4.73 -4.44
C SER A 128 -18.77 5.92 -3.82
N HIS A 129 -18.86 6.03 -2.50
CA HIS A 129 -18.18 7.10 -1.78
C HIS A 129 -16.70 6.72 -1.54
N GLY A 130 -15.80 7.58 -2.00
CA GLY A 130 -14.38 7.48 -1.70
C GLY A 130 -14.02 7.83 -0.27
N ALA A 131 -12.78 7.53 0.10
CA ALA A 131 -12.19 7.97 1.36
C ALA A 131 -10.71 8.33 1.19
N VAL A 132 -10.31 9.41 1.88
CA VAL A 132 -8.91 9.73 2.13
C VAL A 132 -8.55 9.20 3.51
N GLN A 133 -7.49 8.40 3.56
CA GLN A 133 -6.89 7.92 4.80
C GLN A 133 -5.60 8.67 5.05
N ALA A 134 -5.34 9.05 6.30
CA ALA A 134 -4.12 9.71 6.70
C ALA A 134 -3.31 8.80 7.61
N PHE A 135 -1.98 8.88 7.50
CA PHE A 135 -1.03 8.10 8.28
C PHE A 135 -0.04 9.04 8.93
N LEU A 136 0.24 8.81 10.21
CA LEU A 136 1.37 9.39 10.90
C LEU A 136 2.51 8.37 10.87
N VAL A 137 3.59 8.69 10.17
CA VAL A 137 4.78 7.83 10.08
C VAL A 137 5.88 8.48 10.93
N PRO A 138 6.22 7.92 12.10
CA PRO A 138 7.30 8.45 12.94
C PRO A 138 8.62 8.59 12.16
N LYS A 139 9.37 9.66 12.44
CA LYS A 139 10.62 9.97 11.71
C LYS A 139 11.65 8.84 11.77
N ASP A 140 11.73 8.12 12.89
CA ASP A 140 12.62 6.98 13.09
C ASP A 140 12.26 5.76 12.22
N ARG A 141 11.01 5.70 11.72
CA ARG A 141 10.54 4.67 10.78
C ARG A 141 10.62 5.09 9.31
N GLN A 142 10.85 6.38 9.03
CA GLN A 142 11.06 6.86 7.67
C GLN A 142 12.45 6.45 7.17
N ARG A 143 12.52 5.97 5.93
CA ARG A 143 13.73 5.43 5.33
C ARG A 143 13.81 5.84 3.86
N TYR A 144 15.02 6.10 3.39
CA TYR A 144 15.29 6.27 1.97
C TYR A 144 15.25 4.92 1.25
N TYR A 145 14.93 4.95 -0.04
CA TYR A 145 14.71 3.77 -0.87
C TYR A 145 15.95 2.86 -0.97
N ASP A 146 17.14 3.44 -0.81
CA ASP A 146 18.45 2.78 -0.88
C ASP A 146 18.98 2.31 0.48
N SER A 147 18.22 2.49 1.57
CA SER A 147 18.63 2.04 2.90
C SER A 147 18.67 0.51 3.04
N ASP A 148 19.52 0.05 3.95
CA ASP A 148 19.64 -1.35 4.37
C ASP A 148 18.29 -1.97 4.74
N ARG A 149 17.49 -1.25 5.52
CA ARG A 149 16.18 -1.71 5.99
C ARG A 149 15.21 -1.90 4.82
N VAL A 150 15.18 -0.97 3.87
CA VAL A 150 14.31 -1.10 2.68
C VAL A 150 14.78 -2.26 1.81
N SER A 151 16.09 -2.41 1.61
CA SER A 151 16.66 -3.53 0.86
C SER A 151 16.32 -4.89 1.48
N CYS A 152 16.51 -5.04 2.80
CA CYS A 152 16.15 -6.26 3.53
C CYS A 152 14.65 -6.56 3.43
N MET A 153 13.80 -5.55 3.61
CA MET A 153 12.35 -5.71 3.56
C MET A 153 11.83 -6.04 2.15
N ALA A 154 12.36 -5.39 1.11
CA ALA A 154 12.00 -5.68 -0.27
C ALA A 154 12.41 -7.10 -0.68
N ASN A 155 13.59 -7.56 -0.23
CA ASN A 155 14.08 -8.91 -0.52
C ASN A 155 13.28 -10.03 0.16
N ILE A 156 12.39 -9.72 1.10
CA ILE A 156 11.42 -10.70 1.61
C ILE A 156 10.62 -11.30 0.45
N ALA A 157 10.34 -10.53 -0.61
CA ALA A 157 9.61 -11.02 -1.78
C ALA A 157 10.25 -12.29 -2.39
N ASN A 158 11.58 -12.37 -2.39
CA ASN A 158 12.35 -13.49 -2.93
C ASN A 158 12.40 -14.73 -2.02
N LEU A 159 12.00 -14.60 -0.75
CA LEU A 159 12.07 -15.70 0.20
C LEU A 159 10.97 -16.73 -0.03
N THR A 160 11.28 -17.99 0.27
CA THR A 160 10.28 -19.07 0.25
C THR A 160 9.25 -18.89 1.36
N LYS A 161 8.06 -19.49 1.17
CA LYS A 161 7.01 -19.54 2.20
C LYS A 161 7.50 -20.09 3.55
N LYS A 162 8.39 -21.09 3.53
CA LYS A 162 8.95 -21.71 4.74
C LYS A 162 9.80 -20.69 5.52
N THR A 163 10.69 -19.99 4.82
CA THR A 163 11.57 -18.97 5.41
C THR A 163 10.78 -17.79 5.96
N LYS A 164 9.75 -17.33 5.22
CA LYS A 164 8.86 -16.25 5.67
C LYS A 164 8.15 -16.56 6.99
N ARG A 165 7.71 -17.81 7.19
CA ARG A 165 7.05 -18.25 8.44
C ARG A 165 7.98 -18.22 9.65
N GLY A 166 9.28 -18.44 9.47
CA GLY A 166 10.26 -18.32 10.56
C GLY A 166 10.51 -16.88 11.00
N ASN A 167 10.27 -15.91 10.11
CA ASN A 167 10.49 -14.47 10.33
C ASN A 167 9.16 -13.71 10.44
N SER A 168 8.29 -14.15 11.37
CA SER A 168 6.89 -13.69 11.49
C SER A 168 6.73 -12.18 11.64
N LEU A 169 7.67 -11.50 12.30
CA LEU A 169 7.63 -10.05 12.56
C LEU A 169 7.79 -9.18 11.30
N LEU A 170 8.40 -9.69 10.23
CA LEU A 170 8.64 -8.92 9.01
C LEU A 170 7.72 -9.32 7.85
N CYS A 171 7.10 -10.51 7.93
CA CYS A 171 6.42 -11.12 6.79
C CYS A 171 4.93 -10.79 6.69
N HIS A 172 4.33 -10.29 7.78
CA HIS A 172 2.92 -9.93 7.86
C HIS A 172 2.65 -8.43 7.70
N ASP A 173 3.69 -7.60 7.79
CA ASP A 173 3.55 -6.16 7.68
C ASP A 173 3.85 -5.71 6.24
N GLY A 174 2.88 -5.00 5.66
CA GLY A 174 3.11 -4.17 4.48
C GLY A 174 3.95 -2.96 4.86
N PHE A 175 4.67 -2.40 3.89
CA PHE A 175 5.42 -1.17 4.13
C PHE A 175 4.94 -0.08 3.18
N ILE A 176 4.82 1.11 3.74
CA ILE A 176 4.32 2.30 3.08
C ILE A 176 5.39 2.78 2.09
N CYS A 177 5.01 2.86 0.81
CA CYS A 177 5.84 3.39 -0.26
C CYS A 177 5.25 4.70 -0.74
N HIS A 178 6.07 5.76 -0.79
CA HIS A 178 5.63 7.00 -1.39
C HIS A 178 5.63 6.86 -2.92
N ARG A 179 4.46 7.05 -3.54
CA ARG A 179 4.33 7.22 -4.99
C ARG A 179 3.92 8.67 -5.22
N ILE A 180 4.65 9.36 -6.10
CA ILE A 180 4.37 10.76 -6.50
C ILE A 180 3.04 10.78 -7.24
#